data_AF-A0A4U6XSS9-F1
#
_entry.id   AF-A0A4U6XSS9-F1
#
_cell.length_a   1.000
_cell.length_b   1.000
_cell.length_c   1.000
_cell.angle_alpha   90.00
_cell.angle_beta   90.00
_cell.angle_gamma   90.00
#
_symmetry.space_group_name_H-M   'P 1'
#
loop_
_entity.id
_entity.type
_entity.pdbx_description
1 polymer ?
#
loop_
_entity_poly.entity_id
_entity_poly.type
_entity_poly.pdbx_seq_one_letter_code
_entity_poly.pdbx_strand_id
1 'polypeptide(L)'
;MACAGNSIRADLPIPTNISRAVIPGRNISAAPMVACCSPNPVRLIDDCYEWCELPDKYERDEARALDAFGSCLSANGRNLSVSNILGVKIADSAAARPVVTVAGLGVWGLLASALLVLT
;
A
#
# COMPACT_ATOMS: atom_id res chain seq x y z
N MET A 1 14.47 -24.78 -5.38
CA MET A 1 13.71 -24.67 -4.12
C MET A 1 12.49 -23.83 -4.40
N ALA A 2 11.29 -24.37 -4.18
CA ALA A 2 10.04 -23.61 -4.27
C ALA A 2 9.79 -22.91 -2.92
N CYS A 3 9.27 -21.70 -2.94
CA CYS A 3 8.79 -21.02 -1.75
C CYS A 3 7.65 -21.83 -1.13
N ALA A 4 7.55 -21.89 0.20
CA ALA A 4 6.70 -22.86 0.90
C ALA A 4 5.34 -23.04 0.22
N GLY A 5 5.10 -24.25 -0.30
CA GLY A 5 4.16 -24.48 -1.40
C GLY A 5 2.68 -24.51 -1.02
N ASN A 6 2.33 -24.26 0.24
CA ASN A 6 0.95 -24.31 0.72
C ASN A 6 0.51 -23.14 1.60
N SER A 7 1.42 -22.31 2.11
CA SER A 7 1.07 -21.16 2.97
C SER A 7 2.20 -20.12 3.07
N ILE A 8 1.82 -18.88 3.34
CA ILE A 8 2.76 -17.83 3.73
C ILE A 8 3.05 -18.01 5.21
N ARG A 9 4.34 -18.10 5.53
CA ARG A 9 4.83 -18.17 6.90
C ARG A 9 4.34 -16.97 7.72
N ALA A 10 3.77 -17.22 8.89
CA ALA A 10 3.30 -16.17 9.79
C ALA A 10 4.45 -15.40 10.46
N ASP A 11 5.64 -16.00 10.50
CA ASP A 11 6.85 -15.48 11.15
C ASP A 11 7.75 -14.68 10.20
N LEU A 12 7.26 -14.28 9.03
CA LEU A 12 8.01 -13.39 8.14
C LEU A 12 8.27 -12.04 8.84
N PRO A 13 9.49 -11.46 8.74
CA PRO A 13 9.86 -10.18 9.33
C PRO A 13 9.21 -8.99 8.60
N ILE A 14 7.90 -9.03 8.40
CA ILE A 14 7.11 -7.95 7.81
C ILE A 14 6.38 -7.19 8.93
N PRO A 15 6.51 -5.85 8.99
CA PRO A 15 5.83 -5.05 10.02
C PRO A 15 4.33 -5.34 10.04
N THR A 16 3.79 -5.58 11.24
CA THR A 16 2.36 -5.91 11.45
C THR A 16 1.47 -4.67 11.61
N ASN A 17 2.08 -3.49 11.75
CA ASN A 17 1.42 -2.20 11.88
C ASN A 17 1.08 -1.55 10.53
N ILE A 18 1.33 -2.23 9.42
CA ILE A 18 1.02 -1.75 8.06
C ILE A 18 0.16 -2.78 7.32
N SER A 19 -0.75 -2.27 6.48
CA SER A 19 -1.47 -3.11 5.54
C SER A 19 -0.49 -3.59 4.47
N ARG A 20 -0.53 -4.88 4.12
CA ARG A 20 0.48 -5.49 3.25
C ARG A 20 -0.11 -6.56 2.35
N ALA A 21 0.53 -6.75 1.21
CA ALA A 21 0.31 -7.89 0.33
C ALA A 21 1.61 -8.68 0.16
N VAL A 22 1.51 -10.00 0.10
CA VAL A 22 2.63 -10.94 0.03
C VAL A 22 2.29 -12.06 -0.95
N ILE A 23 3.23 -12.40 -1.83
CA ILE A 23 3.14 -13.54 -2.74
C ILE A 23 4.46 -14.33 -2.74
N PRO A 24 4.44 -15.65 -3.01
CA PRO A 24 5.67 -16.39 -3.24
C PRO A 24 6.34 -15.91 -4.53
N GLY A 25 7.62 -15.60 -4.47
CA GLY A 25 8.33 -15.03 -5.60
C GLY A 25 9.74 -14.59 -5.24
N ARG A 26 10.57 -14.40 -6.26
CA ARG A 26 11.99 -14.05 -6.13
C ARG A 26 12.39 -12.86 -7.00
N ASN A 27 11.42 -12.29 -7.69
CA ASN A 27 11.61 -11.26 -8.68
C ASN A 27 10.82 -10.01 -8.26
N ILE A 28 11.46 -9.14 -7.50
CA ILE A 28 10.87 -7.85 -7.09
C ILE A 28 10.52 -6.94 -8.29
N SER A 29 11.09 -7.21 -9.47
CA SER A 29 10.81 -6.52 -10.72
C SER A 29 9.74 -7.24 -11.55
N ALA A 30 9.08 -8.27 -11.01
CA ALA A 30 7.98 -8.93 -11.67
C ALA A 30 6.86 -7.91 -11.93
N ALA A 31 6.55 -7.71 -13.22
CA ALA A 31 5.58 -6.72 -13.67
C ALA A 31 4.23 -6.75 -12.91
N PRO A 32 3.64 -7.93 -12.58
CA PRO A 32 2.39 -7.96 -11.82
C PRO A 32 2.51 -7.37 -10.42
N MET A 33 3.58 -7.70 -9.69
CA MET A 33 3.77 -7.24 -8.32
C MET A 33 4.08 -5.74 -8.31
N VAL A 34 4.96 -5.29 -9.21
CA VAL A 34 5.31 -3.87 -9.34
C VAL A 34 4.08 -3.01 -9.69
N ALA A 35 3.25 -3.47 -10.63
CA ALA A 35 2.04 -2.73 -11.03
C ALA A 35 1.02 -2.62 -9.89
N CYS A 36 0.77 -3.71 -9.18
CA CYS A 36 -0.24 -3.73 -8.11
C CYS A 36 0.24 -2.98 -6.87
N CYS A 37 1.53 -3.09 -6.53
CA CYS A 37 2.13 -2.39 -5.39
C CYS A 37 2.38 -0.91 -5.62
N SER A 38 2.43 -0.42 -6.86
CA SER A 38 2.66 1.00 -7.14
C SER A 38 1.65 1.90 -6.42
N PRO A 39 2.12 2.97 -5.73
CA PRO A 39 3.48 3.55 -5.76
C PRO A 39 4.48 2.96 -4.74
N ASN A 40 4.06 2.02 -3.89
CA ASN A 40 4.90 1.44 -2.84
C ASN A 40 5.92 0.45 -3.44
N PRO A 41 7.18 0.45 -2.96
CA PRO A 41 8.21 -0.43 -3.48
C PRO A 41 7.95 -1.90 -3.12
N VAL A 42 8.20 -2.80 -4.07
CA VAL A 42 8.23 -4.25 -3.83
C VAL A 42 9.54 -4.61 -3.15
N ARG A 43 9.46 -5.46 -2.12
CA ARG A 43 10.59 -5.92 -1.31
C ARG A 43 10.63 -7.45 -1.33
N LEU A 44 11.82 -8.00 -1.13
CA LEU A 44 12.04 -9.44 -1.02
C LEU A 44 12.36 -9.80 0.44
N ILE A 45 11.79 -10.90 0.92
CA ILE A 45 12.12 -11.50 2.22
C ILE A 45 12.43 -12.98 2.02
N ASP A 46 13.42 -13.46 2.78
CA ASP A 46 13.90 -14.85 2.80
C ASP A 46 14.24 -15.39 1.40
N ASP A 47 14.59 -14.51 0.47
CA ASP A 47 14.79 -14.81 -0.96
C ASP A 47 13.65 -15.64 -1.58
N CYS A 48 12.42 -15.44 -1.09
CA CYS A 48 11.27 -16.26 -1.50
C CYS A 48 9.89 -15.59 -1.43
N TYR A 49 9.76 -14.44 -0.77
CA TYR A 49 8.49 -13.74 -0.68
C TYR A 49 8.63 -12.32 -1.17
N GLU A 50 7.91 -12.01 -2.23
CA GLU A 50 7.71 -10.65 -2.70
C GLU A 50 6.59 -10.02 -1.86
N TRP A 51 6.82 -8.84 -1.32
CA TRP A 51 5.81 -8.13 -0.56
C TRP A 51 5.87 -6.63 -0.79
N CYS A 52 4.78 -5.95 -0.46
CA CYS A 52 4.72 -4.49 -0.41
C CYS A 52 3.72 -4.02 0.64
N GLU A 53 3.88 -2.78 1.08
CA GLU A 53 2.80 -2.07 1.77
C GLU A 53 1.65 -1.88 0.79
N LEU A 54 0.44 -2.20 1.23
CA LEU A 54 -0.76 -2.14 0.42
C LEU A 54 -1.09 -0.66 0.12
N PRO A 55 -1.13 -0.23 -1.16
CA PRO A 55 -1.48 1.14 -1.49
C PRO A 55 -2.87 1.56 -0.99
N ASP A 56 -3.03 2.85 -0.65
CA ASP A 56 -4.28 3.44 -0.14
C ASP A 56 -5.49 3.28 -1.11
N LYS A 57 -5.25 2.88 -2.36
CA LYS A 57 -6.30 2.58 -3.37
C LYS A 57 -7.07 1.29 -3.07
N TYR A 58 -6.53 0.41 -2.23
CA TYR A 58 -7.19 -0.82 -1.82
C TYR A 58 -8.00 -0.61 -0.54
N GLU A 59 -9.09 -1.37 -0.40
CA GLU A 59 -10.00 -1.23 0.74
C GLU A 59 -9.32 -1.68 2.06
N ARG A 60 -9.87 -1.20 3.18
CA ARG A 60 -9.43 -1.61 4.53
C ARG A 60 -10.14 -2.88 5.04
N ASP A 61 -10.97 -3.49 4.20
CA ASP A 61 -11.52 -4.81 4.45
C ASP A 61 -10.57 -5.85 3.87
N GLU A 62 -10.12 -6.81 4.68
CA GLU A 62 -9.12 -7.80 4.26
C GLU A 62 -9.61 -8.67 3.11
N ALA A 63 -10.87 -9.12 3.14
CA ALA A 63 -11.43 -9.99 2.11
C ALA A 63 -11.56 -9.26 0.77
N ARG A 64 -12.01 -8.01 0.79
CA ARG A 64 -12.10 -7.24 -0.45
C ARG A 64 -10.75 -6.75 -0.95
N ALA A 65 -9.83 -6.40 -0.06
CA ALA A 65 -8.46 -6.08 -0.45
C ALA A 65 -7.75 -7.29 -1.09
N LEU A 66 -7.98 -8.49 -0.56
CA LEU A 66 -7.50 -9.74 -1.13
C LEU A 66 -8.05 -9.95 -2.55
N ASP A 67 -9.35 -9.79 -2.75
CA ASP A 67 -9.99 -9.92 -4.06
C ASP A 67 -9.48 -8.87 -5.05
N ALA A 68 -9.45 -7.60 -4.66
CA ALA A 68 -9.00 -6.49 -5.50
C ALA A 68 -7.51 -6.63 -5.88
N PHE A 69 -6.65 -7.02 -4.94
CA PHE A 69 -5.23 -7.24 -5.21
C PHE A 69 -5.02 -8.48 -6.09
N GLY A 70 -5.77 -9.56 -5.85
CA GLY A 70 -5.76 -10.76 -6.69
C GLY A 70 -6.21 -10.50 -8.12
N SER A 71 -7.25 -9.68 -8.29
CA SER A 71 -7.74 -9.22 -9.60
C SER A 71 -6.67 -8.41 -10.34
N CYS A 72 -6.00 -7.49 -9.64
CA CYS A 72 -4.88 -6.73 -10.20
C CYS A 72 -3.74 -7.64 -10.68
N LEU A 73 -3.34 -8.63 -9.86
CA LEU A 73 -2.29 -9.59 -10.22
C LEU A 73 -2.67 -10.35 -11.49
N SER A 74 -3.91 -10.85 -11.54
CA SER A 74 -4.44 -11.60 -12.69
C SER A 74 -4.46 -10.76 -13.97
N ALA A 75 -4.92 -9.51 -13.87
CA ALA A 75 -4.94 -8.57 -14.99
C ALA A 75 -3.54 -8.25 -15.53
N ASN A 76 -2.51 -8.31 -14.70
CA ASN A 76 -1.12 -8.09 -15.10
C ASN A 76 -0.39 -9.40 -15.47
N GLY A 77 -1.10 -10.50 -15.68
CA GLY A 77 -0.54 -11.76 -16.19
C GLY A 77 0.01 -12.72 -15.13
N ARG A 78 -0.24 -12.46 -13.83
CA ARG A 78 0.04 -13.44 -12.78
C ARG A 78 -1.05 -14.49 -12.79
N ASN A 79 -0.71 -15.73 -13.11
CA ASN A 79 -1.66 -16.84 -13.02
C ASN A 79 -1.79 -17.30 -11.56
N LEU A 80 -2.82 -16.80 -10.86
CA LEU A 80 -3.11 -17.22 -9.48
C LEU A 80 -3.57 -18.68 -9.41
N SER A 81 -4.11 -19.26 -10.48
CA SER A 81 -4.53 -20.67 -10.53
C SER A 81 -3.36 -21.66 -10.43
N VAL A 82 -2.13 -21.22 -10.70
CA VAL A 82 -0.89 -22.03 -10.58
C VAL A 82 -0.19 -21.82 -9.23
N SER A 83 -0.45 -20.71 -8.55
CA SER A 83 0.04 -20.42 -7.19
C SER A 83 -0.98 -19.54 -6.47
N ASN A 84 -1.92 -20.19 -5.77
CA ASN A 84 -3.03 -19.56 -5.05
C ASN A 84 -2.60 -18.83 -3.76
N ILE A 85 -1.30 -18.76 -3.50
CA ILE A 85 -0.78 -18.21 -2.26
C ILE A 85 -0.67 -16.69 -2.42
N LEU A 86 -1.75 -15.99 -2.05
CA LEU A 86 -1.78 -14.55 -1.85
C LEU A 86 -2.13 -14.30 -0.39
N GLY A 87 -1.29 -13.56 0.31
CA GLY A 87 -1.57 -13.09 1.66
C GLY A 87 -1.79 -11.60 1.63
N VAL A 88 -2.97 -11.17 2.06
CA VAL A 88 -3.25 -9.77 2.37
C VAL A 88 -3.53 -9.67 3.86
N LYS A 89 -2.94 -8.67 4.50
CA LYS A 89 -3.22 -8.37 5.91
C LYS A 89 -3.45 -6.89 6.04
N ILE A 90 -4.53 -6.48 6.68
CA ILE A 90 -4.81 -5.08 6.98
C ILE A 90 -4.29 -4.76 8.37
N ALA A 91 -3.63 -3.61 8.54
CA ALA A 91 -3.24 -3.15 9.86
C ALA A 91 -4.47 -2.86 10.73
N ASP A 92 -4.45 -3.31 11.98
CA ASP A 92 -5.43 -2.88 12.97
C ASP A 92 -5.43 -1.35 13.05
N SER A 93 -6.60 -0.75 12.83
CA SER A 93 -6.79 0.69 12.73
C SER A 93 -6.65 1.39 14.09
N ALA A 94 -5.46 1.37 14.68
CA ALA A 94 -5.09 2.26 15.79
C ALA A 94 -4.35 3.52 15.30
N ALA A 95 -3.91 3.55 14.03
CA ALA A 95 -3.39 4.75 13.40
C ALA A 95 -4.53 5.51 12.71
N ALA A 96 -5.35 6.19 13.52
CA ALA A 96 -6.16 7.29 13.05
C ALA A 96 -5.22 8.31 12.39
N ARG A 97 -5.19 8.36 11.05
CA ARG A 97 -4.68 9.54 10.36
C ARG A 97 -5.62 10.69 10.78
N PRO A 98 -5.13 11.76 11.43
CA PRO A 98 -5.97 12.93 11.60
C PRO A 98 -6.31 13.42 10.19
N VAL A 99 -7.57 13.29 9.81
CA VAL A 99 -8.11 14.00 8.66
C VAL A 99 -7.99 15.47 9.02
N VAL A 100 -6.96 16.14 8.51
CA VAL A 100 -6.88 17.60 8.58
C VAL A 100 -7.92 18.12 7.61
N THR A 101 -9.15 18.32 8.11
CA THR A 101 -10.13 19.17 7.44
C THR A 101 -9.54 20.57 7.41
N VAL A 102 -8.92 20.95 6.29
CA VAL A 102 -8.61 22.35 5.99
C VAL A 102 -9.94 23.03 5.64
N ALA A 103 -10.75 23.27 6.66
CA ALA A 103 -11.88 24.17 6.64
C ALA A 103 -11.50 25.38 7.50
N GLY A 104 -11.26 26.52 6.84
CA GLY A 104 -11.21 27.81 7.52
C GLY A 104 -9.82 28.35 7.86
N LEU A 105 -9.08 28.79 6.85
CA LEU A 105 -8.19 29.94 6.97
C LEU A 105 -8.77 30.98 5.99
N GLY A 106 -9.58 31.93 6.42
CA GLY A 106 -9.25 32.97 7.38
C GLY A 106 -9.04 34.27 6.60
N VAL A 107 -10.14 34.85 6.10
CA VAL A 107 -10.13 36.18 5.46
C VAL A 107 -9.90 37.22 6.54
N TRP A 108 -8.69 37.78 6.64
CA TRP A 108 -8.39 38.95 7.47
C TRP A 108 -7.33 39.83 6.78
N GLY A 109 -7.68 41.11 6.56
CA GLY A 109 -6.69 42.20 6.52
C GLY A 109 -6.35 42.83 5.16
N LEU A 110 -7.34 43.29 4.39
CA LEU A 110 -7.14 44.49 3.56
C LEU A 110 -7.06 45.72 4.47
N LEU A 111 -6.24 46.71 4.07
CA LEU A 111 -6.11 48.10 4.59
C LEU A 111 -4.91 48.36 5.52
N ALA A 112 -3.76 48.71 4.93
CA ALA A 112 -2.89 49.79 5.43
C ALA A 112 -1.78 50.14 4.41
N SER A 113 -2.13 50.64 3.22
CA SER A 113 -1.15 51.17 2.26
C SER A 113 -1.61 52.51 1.70
N ALA A 114 -1.71 53.53 2.56
CA ALA A 114 -2.03 54.90 2.14
C ALA A 114 -1.32 55.97 3.00
N LEU A 115 -0.06 55.74 3.41
CA LEU A 115 0.72 56.71 4.19
C LEU A 115 2.20 56.75 3.75
N LEU A 116 2.46 56.78 2.44
CA LEU A 116 3.81 56.98 1.89
C LEU A 116 3.85 57.98 0.72
N VAL A 117 2.98 58.99 0.76
CA VAL A 117 3.08 60.16 -0.13
C VAL A 117 2.91 61.41 0.73
N LEU A 118 3.95 61.82 1.47
CA LEU A 118 4.23 63.18 1.95
C LEU A 118 5.44 63.18 2.89
N THR A 119 6.64 63.07 2.30
CA THR A 119 7.89 63.63 2.83
C THR A 119 8.79 63.96 1.65
#